data_AF-A0A7V7KBA6-F1
#
_entry.id   AF-A0A7V7KBA6-F1
#
_cell.length_a   1.000
_cell.length_b   1.000
_cell.length_c   1.000
_cell.angle_alpha   90.00
_cell.angle_beta   90.00
_cell.angle_gamma   90.00
#
_symmetry.space_group_name_H-M   'P 1'
#
loop_
_entity.id
_entity.type
_entity.pdbx_description
1 polymer ?
#
loop_
_entity_poly.entity_id
_entity_poly.type
_entity_poly.pdbx_seq_one_letter_code
_entity_poly.pdbx_strand_id
1 'polypeptide(L)'
;MSTHRHAVPPRLLPAAVVYGPRTADRSLLARFAQELRERGFRVGGLVQAASLDGGGAKIGIDAIEVDTGRRIPISRPTASQRRAGECGLDTAALADASGALRRAVAERMDLVVVEKFGDQESSGGGFADELLAAMAEGLPTIASVPAAALDDWNLFSGGLGELLPYDEAALWRWWGPHRLYEDLVRGVGEAPARRVIAGPVWTIVEGPEGCGAVPTPGQEGNAGTSPSNAAGLTGRPLSELARMLLSWDPFEAAVGLAAVNAHYNRYDLEESTESDLGGFEACGELLVEAAWRLADKEETLIEARRLVDHGLPTLLAAKGLGSVALAGPGTPLTPRLFTYGIAVLSGLVIEDPQGAAVLAACGEEGNIGRHARPLVLAVLRSPEDQR
;
A
#
# COMPACT_ATOMS: atom_id res chain seq x y z
N MET A 1 26.24 8.33 -6.13
CA MET A 1 25.47 8.08 -4.89
C MET A 1 24.63 9.32 -4.66
N SER A 2 23.38 9.31 -5.11
CA SER A 2 22.49 10.47 -4.96
C SER A 2 22.20 10.68 -3.48
N THR A 3 22.56 11.84 -2.97
CA THR A 3 22.37 12.27 -1.57
C THR A 3 20.96 12.82 -1.30
N HIS A 4 19.97 12.43 -2.10
CA HIS A 4 18.59 12.89 -1.90
C HIS A 4 18.06 12.25 -0.62
N ARG A 5 17.58 13.10 0.30
CA ARG A 5 16.84 12.64 1.46
C ARG A 5 15.54 12.06 0.92
N HIS A 6 15.23 10.82 1.28
CA HIS A 6 13.95 10.19 0.96
C HIS A 6 13.04 10.21 2.18
N ALA A 7 11.73 10.29 1.96
CA ALA A 7 10.77 10.03 3.04
C ALA A 7 10.89 8.57 3.48
N VAL A 8 11.19 8.34 4.75
CA VAL A 8 11.23 7.01 5.35
C VAL A 8 9.98 6.84 6.22
N PRO A 9 9.17 5.79 6.02
CA PRO A 9 7.99 5.58 6.85
C PRO A 9 8.39 5.36 8.32
N PRO A 10 7.51 5.73 9.28
CA PRO A 10 7.76 5.45 10.68
C PRO A 10 7.85 3.93 10.92
N ARG A 11 8.64 3.55 11.92
CA ARG A 11 8.74 2.15 12.35
C ARG A 11 7.38 1.69 12.86
N LEU A 12 6.96 0.49 12.44
CA LEU A 12 5.80 -0.17 13.02
C LEU A 12 6.22 -0.92 14.26
N LEU A 13 5.38 -0.83 15.29
CA LEU A 13 5.47 -1.75 16.40
C LEU A 13 5.10 -3.16 15.92
N PRO A 14 5.68 -4.21 16.52
CA PRO A 14 5.24 -5.57 16.26
C PRO A 14 3.74 -5.71 16.52
N ALA A 15 3.03 -6.53 15.77
CA ALA A 15 1.59 -6.72 15.94
C ALA A 15 1.21 -8.16 16.23
N ALA A 16 0.20 -8.33 17.07
CA ALA A 16 -0.51 -9.58 17.27
C ALA A 16 -1.92 -9.47 16.73
N VAL A 17 -2.26 -10.28 15.74
CA VAL A 17 -3.63 -10.43 15.26
C VAL A 17 -4.33 -11.48 16.12
N VAL A 18 -5.25 -11.01 16.95
CA VAL A 18 -5.82 -11.80 18.04
C VAL A 18 -7.04 -12.56 17.58
N TYR A 19 -7.06 -13.87 17.77
CA TYR A 19 -8.18 -14.69 17.36
C TYR A 19 -8.77 -15.55 18.47
N GLY A 20 -10.09 -15.77 18.40
CA GLY A 20 -10.82 -16.60 19.35
C GLY A 20 -11.05 -18.03 18.85
N PRO A 21 -11.56 -18.94 19.71
CA PRO A 21 -11.94 -20.30 19.32
C PRO A 21 -13.01 -20.35 18.22
N ARG A 22 -13.86 -19.31 18.14
CA ARG A 22 -14.95 -19.19 17.16
C ARG A 22 -14.55 -18.62 15.80
N THR A 23 -13.31 -18.15 15.66
CA THR A 23 -12.82 -17.61 14.38
C THR A 23 -12.63 -18.78 13.41
N ALA A 24 -13.53 -18.88 12.42
CA ALA A 24 -13.55 -19.97 11.47
C ALA A 24 -12.51 -19.80 10.35
N ASP A 25 -12.39 -18.59 9.79
CA ASP A 25 -11.38 -18.25 8.81
C ASP A 25 -10.01 -18.03 9.47
N ARG A 26 -9.01 -18.82 9.08
CA ARG A 26 -7.62 -18.68 9.52
C ARG A 26 -6.70 -18.10 8.45
N SER A 27 -7.23 -17.76 7.28
CA SER A 27 -6.44 -17.33 6.13
C SER A 27 -6.07 -15.83 6.13
N LEU A 28 -6.55 -15.04 7.09
CA LEU A 28 -6.41 -13.58 7.09
C LEU A 28 -4.97 -13.10 6.88
N LEU A 29 -4.00 -13.63 7.64
CA LEU A 29 -2.58 -13.23 7.48
C LEU A 29 -2.01 -13.67 6.13
N ALA A 30 -2.39 -14.86 5.64
CA ALA A 30 -1.99 -15.33 4.32
C ALA A 30 -2.53 -14.43 3.19
N ARG A 31 -3.80 -14.03 3.27
CA ARG A 31 -4.43 -13.10 2.31
C ARG A 31 -3.75 -11.73 2.32
N PHE A 32 -3.52 -11.18 3.51
CA PHE A 32 -2.84 -9.89 3.65
C PHE A 32 -1.40 -9.92 3.13
N ALA A 33 -0.65 -10.97 3.46
CA ALA A 33 0.71 -11.17 2.95
C ALA A 33 0.74 -11.28 1.42
N GLN A 34 -0.23 -12.01 0.84
CA GLN A 34 -0.37 -12.12 -0.61
C GLN A 34 -0.71 -10.77 -1.25
N GLU A 35 -1.67 -10.02 -0.69
CA GLU A 35 -2.05 -8.71 -1.23
C GLU A 35 -0.86 -7.74 -1.23
N LEU A 36 -0.06 -7.71 -0.17
CA LEU A 36 1.16 -6.89 -0.12
C LEU A 36 2.19 -7.34 -1.17
N ARG A 37 2.34 -8.65 -1.40
CA ARG A 37 3.25 -9.17 -2.45
C ARG A 37 2.77 -8.78 -3.85
N GLU A 38 1.48 -8.89 -4.12
CA GLU A 38 0.87 -8.45 -5.40
C GLU A 38 1.04 -6.93 -5.61
N ARG A 39 1.07 -6.17 -4.52
CA ARG A 39 1.40 -4.74 -4.54
C ARG A 39 2.88 -4.43 -4.73
N GLY A 40 3.77 -5.42 -4.72
CA GLY A 40 5.21 -5.29 -4.94
C GLY A 40 6.04 -5.13 -3.67
N PHE A 41 5.46 -5.34 -2.49
CA PHE A 41 6.21 -5.41 -1.23
C PHE A 41 6.86 -6.78 -1.06
N ARG A 42 8.05 -6.79 -0.46
CA ARG A 42 8.79 -8.00 -0.15
C ARG A 42 8.32 -8.51 1.20
N VAL A 43 7.50 -9.56 1.20
CA VAL A 43 6.97 -10.17 2.42
C VAL A 43 7.62 -11.54 2.61
N GLY A 44 8.15 -11.78 3.81
CA GLY A 44 8.76 -13.04 4.19
C GLY A 44 8.13 -13.63 5.45
N GLY A 45 8.56 -14.85 5.78
CA GLY A 45 8.09 -15.58 6.95
C GLY A 45 7.18 -16.76 6.59
N LEU A 46 6.31 -17.13 7.53
CA LEU A 46 5.55 -18.37 7.48
C LEU A 46 4.07 -18.13 7.74
N VAL A 47 3.22 -18.73 6.93
CA VAL A 47 1.78 -18.89 7.19
C VAL A 47 1.44 -20.37 7.31
N GLN A 48 0.29 -20.71 7.90
CA GLN A 48 -0.11 -22.11 8.08
C GLN A 48 -1.34 -22.46 7.26
N ALA A 49 -1.38 -23.69 6.75
CA ALA A 49 -2.55 -24.25 6.10
C ALA A 49 -2.86 -25.65 6.62
N ALA A 50 -4.14 -25.97 6.73
CA ALA A 50 -4.56 -27.34 6.98
C ALA A 50 -4.15 -28.23 5.81
N SER A 51 -3.53 -29.36 6.10
CA SER A 51 -3.32 -30.44 5.14
C SER A 51 -4.53 -31.36 5.19
N LEU A 52 -5.19 -31.58 4.06
CA LEU A 52 -6.39 -32.39 3.92
C LEU A 52 -6.08 -33.66 3.10
N ASP A 53 -6.74 -34.78 3.42
CA ASP A 53 -6.71 -35.95 2.55
C ASP A 53 -7.66 -35.81 1.34
N GLY A 54 -7.69 -36.82 0.46
CA GLY A 54 -8.57 -36.84 -0.70
C GLY A 54 -10.08 -36.84 -0.38
N GLY A 55 -10.46 -37.06 0.88
CA GLY A 55 -11.84 -36.95 1.38
C GLY A 55 -12.14 -35.63 2.09
N GLY A 56 -11.19 -34.70 2.16
CA GLY A 56 -11.34 -33.40 2.82
C GLY A 56 -11.13 -33.44 4.34
N ALA A 57 -10.71 -34.57 4.92
CA ALA A 57 -10.44 -34.65 6.35
C ALA A 57 -9.06 -34.06 6.67
N LYS A 58 -8.96 -33.28 7.76
CA LYS A 58 -7.68 -32.70 8.21
C LYS A 58 -6.72 -33.79 8.68
N ILE A 59 -5.60 -33.94 7.98
CA ILE A 59 -4.54 -34.91 8.27
C ILE A 59 -3.28 -34.27 8.87
N GLY A 60 -3.19 -32.94 8.85
CA GLY A 60 -2.02 -32.25 9.39
C GLY A 60 -2.06 -30.73 9.21
N ILE A 61 -0.90 -30.12 9.41
CA ILE A 61 -0.66 -28.69 9.23
C ILE A 61 0.64 -28.54 8.44
N ASP A 62 0.63 -27.65 7.46
CA ASP A 62 1.80 -27.23 6.71
C ASP A 62 2.17 -25.80 7.09
N ALA A 63 3.45 -25.55 7.32
CA ALA A 63 4.02 -24.21 7.21
C ALA A 63 4.27 -23.92 5.73
N ILE A 64 3.96 -22.71 5.30
CA ILE A 64 4.15 -22.24 3.93
C ILE A 64 5.03 -21.00 4.00
N GLU A 65 6.18 -21.07 3.35
CA GLU A 65 7.07 -19.92 3.17
C GLU A 65 6.35 -18.87 2.30
N VAL A 66 6.21 -17.65 2.81
CA VAL A 66 5.45 -16.58 2.14
C VAL A 66 6.13 -16.10 0.86
N ASP A 67 7.46 -16.07 0.85
CA ASP A 67 8.30 -15.62 -0.26
C ASP A 67 8.38 -16.67 -1.38
N THR A 68 8.65 -17.93 -1.03
CA THR A 68 8.92 -19.01 -2.01
C THR A 68 7.71 -19.89 -2.31
N GLY A 69 6.70 -19.94 -1.43
CA GLY A 69 5.59 -20.87 -1.52
C GLY A 69 5.93 -22.31 -1.10
N ARG A 70 7.15 -22.58 -0.65
CA ARG A 70 7.58 -23.91 -0.18
C ARG A 70 6.71 -24.34 1.00
N ARG A 71 6.15 -25.56 0.92
CA ARG A 71 5.36 -26.17 1.99
C ARG A 71 6.20 -27.16 2.79
N ILE A 72 6.13 -27.05 4.11
CA ILE A 72 6.87 -27.87 5.06
C ILE A 72 5.87 -28.53 6.01
N PRO A 73 5.80 -29.87 6.08
CA PRO A 73 4.82 -30.58 6.89
C PRO A 73 5.20 -30.54 8.38
N ILE A 74 4.86 -29.45 9.08
CA ILE A 74 5.21 -29.25 10.50
C ILE A 74 4.38 -30.09 11.46
N SER A 75 3.24 -30.64 11.02
CA SER A 75 2.44 -31.54 11.83
C SER A 75 1.77 -32.63 11.00
N ARG A 76 1.96 -33.89 11.42
CA ARG A 76 1.38 -35.10 10.82
C ARG A 76 1.02 -36.13 11.90
N PRO A 77 0.03 -35.84 12.77
CA PRO A 77 -0.36 -36.78 13.82
C PRO A 77 -0.97 -38.05 13.21
N THR A 78 -0.65 -39.20 13.79
CA THR A 78 -1.30 -40.48 13.44
C THR A 78 -2.78 -40.51 13.82
N ALA A 79 -3.54 -41.48 13.31
CA ALA A 79 -4.97 -41.59 13.64
C ALA A 79 -5.24 -41.79 15.16
N SER A 80 -4.36 -42.49 15.88
CA SER A 80 -4.42 -42.61 17.33
C SER A 80 -4.16 -41.27 18.03
N GLN A 81 -3.12 -40.54 17.61
CA GLN A 81 -2.76 -39.24 18.17
C GLN A 81 -3.87 -38.20 17.95
N ARG A 82 -4.50 -38.19 16.77
CA ARG A 82 -5.66 -37.33 16.51
C ARG A 82 -6.84 -37.62 17.44
N ARG A 83 -7.11 -38.90 17.73
CA ARG A 83 -8.16 -39.30 18.68
C ARG A 83 -7.82 -38.91 20.13
N ALA A 84 -6.54 -38.85 20.46
CA ALA A 84 -6.04 -38.43 21.78
C ALA A 84 -5.87 -36.91 21.94
N GLY A 85 -6.06 -36.13 20.86
CA GLY A 85 -5.85 -34.68 20.88
C GLY A 85 -4.37 -34.26 20.91
N GLU A 86 -3.44 -35.16 20.59
CA GLU A 86 -2.01 -34.87 20.59
C GLU A 86 -1.59 -34.02 19.37
N CYS A 87 -0.83 -32.96 19.63
CA CYS A 87 -0.20 -32.15 18.61
C CYS A 87 1.04 -32.88 18.11
N GLY A 88 0.89 -33.71 17.07
CA GLY A 88 2.00 -34.42 16.41
C GLY A 88 2.90 -33.48 15.63
N LEU A 89 3.56 -32.55 16.33
CA LEU A 89 4.52 -31.58 15.83
C LEU A 89 5.85 -32.26 15.49
N ASP A 90 6.41 -31.91 14.34
CA ASP A 90 7.74 -32.32 13.91
C ASP A 90 8.74 -31.20 14.18
N THR A 91 9.58 -31.38 15.19
CA THR A 91 10.58 -30.40 15.62
C THR A 91 11.67 -30.17 14.57
N ALA A 92 12.03 -31.18 13.77
CA ALA A 92 12.99 -31.03 12.69
C ALA A 92 12.39 -30.21 11.53
N ALA A 93 11.11 -30.47 11.20
CA ALA A 93 10.39 -29.67 10.21
C ALA A 93 10.21 -28.20 10.68
N LEU A 94 10.01 -27.97 11.97
CA LEU A 94 9.93 -26.62 12.54
C LEU A 94 11.28 -25.89 12.45
N ALA A 95 12.39 -26.58 12.70
CA ALA A 95 13.74 -26.04 12.55
C ALA A 95 14.13 -25.77 11.08
N ASP A 96 13.64 -26.56 10.13
CA ASP A 96 13.76 -26.28 8.69
C ASP A 96 12.95 -25.03 8.32
N ALA A 97 11.70 -24.92 8.79
CA ALA A 97 10.83 -23.78 8.53
C ALA A 97 11.39 -22.45 9.07
N SER A 98 12.09 -22.44 10.21
CA SER A 98 12.71 -21.23 10.76
C SER A 98 13.76 -20.60 9.84
N GLY A 99 14.28 -21.35 8.86
CA GLY A 99 15.13 -20.83 7.79
C GLY A 99 14.48 -19.69 6.99
N ALA A 100 13.16 -19.74 6.78
CA ALA A 100 12.43 -18.67 6.08
C ALA A 100 12.43 -17.36 6.87
N LEU A 101 12.30 -17.42 8.20
CA LEU A 101 12.33 -16.24 9.06
C LEU A 101 13.73 -15.66 9.16
N ARG A 102 14.78 -16.50 9.30
CA ARG A 102 16.18 -16.05 9.26
C ARG A 102 16.50 -15.33 7.94
N ARG A 103 16.04 -15.87 6.81
CA ARG A 103 16.19 -15.22 5.50
C ARG A 103 15.43 -13.89 5.45
N ALA A 104 14.20 -13.85 5.91
CA ALA A 104 13.39 -12.62 5.93
C ALA A 104 14.07 -11.49 6.72
N VAL A 105 14.71 -11.82 7.85
CA VAL A 105 15.50 -10.87 8.65
C VAL A 105 16.77 -10.43 7.90
N ALA A 106 17.55 -11.38 7.40
CA ALA A 106 18.81 -11.11 6.71
C ALA A 106 18.65 -10.24 5.46
N GLU A 107 17.58 -10.47 4.70
CA GLU A 107 17.26 -9.72 3.48
C GLU A 107 16.47 -8.43 3.74
N ARG A 108 16.16 -8.15 5.02
CA ARG A 108 15.36 -7.01 5.48
C ARG A 108 14.08 -6.86 4.68
N MET A 109 13.24 -7.89 4.76
CA MET A 109 11.91 -7.89 4.14
C MET A 109 11.08 -6.70 4.63
N ASP A 110 10.17 -6.22 3.78
CA ASP A 110 9.31 -5.08 4.07
C ASP A 110 8.26 -5.46 5.15
N LEU A 111 7.95 -6.76 5.29
CA LEU A 111 7.12 -7.35 6.35
C LEU A 111 7.58 -8.78 6.66
N VAL A 112 7.61 -9.14 7.95
CA VAL A 112 7.78 -10.51 8.45
C VAL A 112 6.46 -10.99 9.05
N VAL A 113 5.94 -12.13 8.56
CA VAL A 113 4.69 -12.73 9.02
C VAL A 113 4.95 -14.08 9.70
N VAL A 114 4.34 -14.32 10.86
CA VAL A 114 4.37 -15.64 11.52
C VAL A 114 2.96 -16.09 11.90
N GLU A 115 2.51 -17.15 11.23
CA GLU A 115 1.38 -17.96 11.66
C GLU A 115 1.95 -19.29 12.19
N LYS A 116 1.91 -19.58 13.49
CA LYS A 116 1.21 -18.93 14.60
C LYS A 116 2.10 -18.94 15.84
N PHE A 117 2.06 -17.86 16.62
CA PHE A 117 2.66 -17.80 17.95
C PHE A 117 1.84 -18.65 18.95
N GLY A 118 2.49 -19.57 19.66
CA GLY A 118 1.85 -20.39 20.69
C GLY A 118 2.85 -20.92 21.72
N ASP A 119 2.50 -22.06 22.33
CA ASP A 119 3.20 -22.62 23.50
C ASP A 119 4.70 -22.88 23.27
N GLN A 120 5.11 -23.16 22.03
CA GLN A 120 6.52 -23.35 21.69
C GLN A 120 7.27 -22.03 21.77
N GLU A 121 6.75 -20.98 21.14
CA GLU A 121 7.35 -19.65 21.12
C GLU A 121 7.37 -19.00 22.51
N SER A 122 6.29 -19.16 23.31
CA SER A 122 6.23 -18.60 24.66
C SER A 122 7.24 -19.22 25.63
N SER A 123 7.63 -20.47 25.38
CA SER A 123 8.66 -21.18 26.15
C SER A 123 10.09 -20.92 25.65
N GLY A 124 10.28 -20.05 24.65
CA GLY A 124 11.57 -19.76 24.02
C GLY A 124 12.01 -20.79 22.97
N GLY A 125 11.10 -21.67 22.52
CA GLY A 125 11.30 -22.59 21.40
C GLY A 125 10.62 -22.09 20.12
N GLY A 126 10.42 -23.01 19.16
CA GLY A 126 9.71 -22.69 17.91
C GLY A 126 10.40 -21.57 17.11
N PHE A 127 9.66 -20.50 16.83
CA PHE A 127 10.14 -19.33 16.08
C PHE A 127 10.53 -18.12 16.96
N ALA A 128 10.70 -18.32 18.27
CA ALA A 128 10.94 -17.24 19.22
C ALA A 128 12.18 -16.39 18.88
N ASP A 129 13.33 -17.03 18.66
CA ASP A 129 14.59 -16.34 18.37
C ASP A 129 14.51 -15.50 17.08
N GLU A 130 13.92 -16.05 16.02
CA GLU A 130 13.76 -15.33 14.76
C GLU A 130 12.77 -14.17 14.85
N LEU A 131 11.67 -14.34 15.60
CA LEU A 131 10.71 -13.26 15.86
C LEU A 131 11.37 -12.12 16.64
N LEU A 132 12.10 -12.42 17.72
CA LEU A 132 12.82 -11.42 18.50
C LEU A 132 13.90 -10.72 17.66
N ALA A 133 14.61 -11.46 16.80
CA ALA A 133 15.58 -10.87 15.88
C ALA A 133 14.92 -9.90 14.89
N ALA A 134 13.78 -10.26 14.29
CA ALA A 134 13.03 -9.37 13.41
C ALA A 134 12.58 -8.08 14.12
N MET A 135 12.06 -8.22 15.34
CA MET A 135 11.63 -7.10 16.17
C MET A 135 12.82 -6.20 16.57
N ALA A 136 13.95 -6.78 16.96
CA ALA A 136 15.17 -6.05 17.34
C ALA A 136 15.77 -5.27 16.17
N GLU A 137 15.72 -5.83 14.95
CA GLU A 137 16.12 -5.17 13.72
C GLU A 137 15.15 -4.07 13.24
N GLY A 138 14.01 -3.93 13.94
CA GLY A 138 12.96 -2.96 13.63
C GLY A 138 12.21 -3.28 12.34
N LEU A 139 12.17 -4.55 11.94
CA LEU A 139 11.38 -4.98 10.78
C LEU A 139 9.90 -5.05 11.21
N PRO A 140 8.96 -4.53 10.38
CA PRO A 140 7.55 -4.76 10.60
C PRO A 140 7.28 -6.26 10.76
N THR A 141 6.76 -6.64 11.92
CA THR A 141 6.60 -8.05 12.29
C THR A 141 5.18 -8.25 12.79
N ILE A 142 4.48 -9.24 12.23
CA ILE A 142 3.11 -9.56 12.62
C ILE A 142 2.94 -11.05 12.86
N ALA A 143 2.27 -11.41 13.94
CA ALA A 143 1.96 -12.79 14.27
C ALA A 143 0.47 -13.00 14.52
N SER A 144 -0.05 -14.19 14.22
CA SER A 144 -1.36 -14.57 14.72
C SER A 144 -1.23 -15.13 16.14
N VAL A 145 -2.08 -14.63 17.05
CA VAL A 145 -2.03 -14.95 18.47
C VAL A 145 -3.41 -15.42 18.93
N PRO A 146 -3.53 -16.61 19.56
CA PRO A 146 -4.79 -17.06 20.12
C PRO A 146 -5.10 -16.21 21.35
N ALA A 147 -6.37 -15.89 21.60
CA ALA A 147 -6.78 -15.10 22.76
C ALA A 147 -6.28 -15.68 24.11
N ALA A 148 -6.07 -16.99 24.18
CA ALA A 148 -5.55 -17.68 25.36
C ALA A 148 -4.04 -17.46 25.62
N ALA A 149 -3.26 -17.02 24.62
CA ALA A 149 -1.82 -16.77 24.75
C ALA A 149 -1.47 -15.27 24.69
N LEU A 150 -2.42 -14.39 24.99
CA LEU A 150 -2.20 -12.95 24.99
C LEU A 150 -1.20 -12.51 26.05
N ASP A 151 -1.28 -13.08 27.25
CA ASP A 151 -0.37 -12.76 28.34
C ASP A 151 1.07 -13.17 27.99
N ASP A 152 1.22 -14.36 27.38
CA ASP A 152 2.50 -14.85 26.87
C ASP A 152 3.06 -13.96 25.76
N TRP A 153 2.23 -13.52 24.82
CA TRP A 153 2.63 -12.57 23.77
C TRP A 153 3.07 -11.22 24.36
N ASN A 154 2.34 -10.69 25.33
CA ASN A 154 2.67 -9.43 25.98
C ASN A 154 4.01 -9.53 26.71
N LEU A 155 4.26 -10.64 27.41
CA LEU A 155 5.55 -10.89 28.04
C LEU A 155 6.67 -11.01 27.00
N PHE A 156 6.44 -11.81 25.95
CA PHE A 156 7.40 -12.06 24.86
C PHE A 156 7.81 -10.78 24.12
N SER A 157 6.83 -9.93 23.77
CA SER A 157 7.05 -8.67 23.06
C SER A 157 7.47 -7.51 23.97
N GLY A 158 7.65 -7.74 25.27
CA GLY A 158 7.98 -6.71 26.25
C GLY A 158 6.89 -5.64 26.41
N GLY A 159 5.63 -5.97 26.10
CA GLY A 159 4.49 -5.06 26.15
C GLY A 159 4.48 -4.00 25.03
N LEU A 160 5.33 -4.15 24.01
CA LEU A 160 5.44 -3.20 22.89
C LEU A 160 4.59 -3.60 21.68
N GLY A 161 3.99 -4.80 21.70
CA GLY A 161 3.18 -5.31 20.61
C GLY A 161 1.79 -4.66 20.53
N GLU A 162 1.38 -4.21 19.35
CA GLU A 162 0.02 -3.76 19.09
C GLU A 162 -0.93 -4.94 18.96
N LEU A 163 -2.07 -4.90 19.68
CA LEU A 163 -3.10 -5.92 19.60
C LEU A 163 -4.13 -5.54 18.54
N LEU A 164 -4.23 -6.33 17.48
CA LEU A 164 -5.13 -6.12 16.36
C LEU A 164 -6.32 -7.09 16.43
N PRO A 165 -7.56 -6.62 16.20
CA PRO A 165 -8.66 -7.52 15.95
C PRO A 165 -8.42 -8.35 14.66
N TYR A 166 -9.04 -9.53 14.60
CA TYR A 166 -8.91 -10.45 13.46
C TYR A 166 -9.77 -10.02 12.28
N ASP A 167 -9.45 -8.87 11.70
CA ASP A 167 -10.09 -8.32 10.51
C ASP A 167 -9.09 -7.61 9.60
N GLU A 168 -9.45 -7.52 8.32
CA GLU A 168 -8.59 -6.98 7.26
C GLU A 168 -8.36 -5.46 7.41
N ALA A 169 -9.38 -4.73 7.84
CA ALA A 169 -9.29 -3.28 8.04
C ALA A 169 -8.28 -2.94 9.15
N ALA A 170 -8.19 -3.76 10.19
CA ALA A 170 -7.19 -3.60 11.25
C ALA A 170 -5.75 -3.80 10.75
N LEU A 171 -5.52 -4.77 9.86
CA LEU A 171 -4.21 -4.98 9.25
C LEU A 171 -3.78 -3.78 8.42
N TRP A 172 -4.68 -3.24 7.60
CA TRP A 172 -4.41 -2.06 6.78
C TRP A 172 -4.20 -0.78 7.61
N ARG A 173 -4.95 -0.60 8.71
CA ARG A 173 -4.71 0.49 9.66
C ARG A 173 -3.33 0.38 10.33
N TRP A 174 -2.93 -0.82 10.73
CA TRP A 174 -1.61 -1.07 11.31
C TRP A 174 -0.49 -0.86 10.29
N TRP A 175 -0.64 -1.36 9.05
CA TRP A 175 0.32 -1.11 7.97
C TRP A 175 0.50 0.37 7.68
N GLY A 176 -0.62 1.11 7.72
CA GLY A 176 -0.68 2.55 7.83
C GLY A 176 -0.39 3.30 6.52
N PRO A 177 -0.86 4.56 6.42
CA PRO A 177 -0.79 5.37 5.19
C PRO A 177 0.64 5.83 4.84
N HIS A 178 1.62 5.69 5.72
CA HIS A 178 2.98 6.13 5.47
C HIS A 178 3.70 5.31 4.38
N ARG A 179 3.15 4.15 4.01
CA ARG A 179 3.67 3.28 2.94
C ARG A 179 2.97 3.48 1.60
N LEU A 180 1.97 4.35 1.55
CA LEU A 180 1.20 4.68 0.35
C LEU A 180 2.10 5.13 -0.81
N TYR A 181 3.13 5.94 -0.55
CA TYR A 181 4.04 6.39 -1.61
C TYR A 181 4.84 5.24 -2.21
N GLU A 182 5.37 4.34 -1.37
CA GLU A 182 6.05 3.15 -1.87
C GLU A 182 5.10 2.24 -2.65
N ASP A 183 3.87 2.05 -2.17
CA ASP A 183 2.85 1.25 -2.84
C ASP A 183 2.53 1.79 -4.24
N LEU A 184 2.30 3.11 -4.36
CA LEU A 184 2.09 3.78 -5.63
C LEU A 184 3.28 3.59 -6.57
N VAL A 185 4.50 3.86 -6.09
CA VAL A 185 5.71 3.77 -6.93
C VAL A 185 5.97 2.34 -7.39
N ARG A 186 5.77 1.34 -6.53
CA ARG A 186 5.99 -0.08 -6.84
C ARG A 186 5.01 -0.63 -7.87
N GLY A 187 3.82 -0.05 -7.95
CA GLY A 187 2.85 -0.46 -8.96
C GLY A 187 3.05 0.19 -10.33
N VAL A 188 3.99 1.13 -10.50
CA VAL A 188 4.28 1.76 -11.80
C VAL A 188 5.16 0.85 -12.66
N GLY A 189 4.75 0.63 -13.91
CA GLY A 189 5.50 -0.18 -14.87
C GLY A 189 6.74 0.51 -15.49
N GLU A 190 7.56 -0.28 -16.19
CA GLU A 190 8.84 0.13 -16.79
C GLU A 190 8.72 0.83 -18.15
N ALA A 191 7.51 1.14 -18.61
CA ALA A 191 7.28 1.77 -19.90
C ALA A 191 8.03 3.12 -20.02
N PRO A 192 8.59 3.48 -21.18
CA PRO A 192 9.36 4.71 -21.32
C PRO A 192 8.46 5.95 -21.33
N ALA A 193 8.90 7.00 -20.64
CA ALA A 193 8.28 8.32 -20.74
C ALA A 193 8.49 8.89 -22.15
N ARG A 194 7.42 9.14 -22.89
CA ARG A 194 7.45 9.75 -24.23
C ARG A 194 7.84 11.22 -24.16
N ARG A 195 7.46 11.90 -23.09
CA ARG A 195 7.71 13.33 -22.88
C ARG A 195 7.68 13.67 -21.40
N VAL A 196 8.60 14.55 -20.99
CA VAL A 196 8.63 15.13 -19.66
C VAL A 196 8.83 16.64 -19.79
N ILE A 197 7.93 17.42 -19.18
CA ILE A 197 8.00 18.88 -19.16
C ILE A 197 7.81 19.34 -17.72
N ALA A 198 8.80 20.05 -17.18
CA ALA A 198 8.67 20.78 -15.91
C ALA A 198 8.46 22.27 -16.24
N GLY A 199 7.20 22.63 -16.50
CA GLY A 199 6.78 24.00 -16.78
C GLY A 199 6.64 24.84 -15.51
N PRO A 200 6.48 26.17 -15.62
CA PRO A 200 6.37 27.04 -14.43
C PRO A 200 5.06 26.85 -13.66
N VAL A 201 3.99 26.40 -14.33
CA VAL A 201 2.67 26.14 -13.70
C VAL A 201 2.36 24.63 -13.64
N TRP A 202 2.74 23.88 -14.66
CA TRP A 202 2.41 22.46 -14.80
C TRP A 202 3.65 21.61 -15.04
N THR A 203 3.72 20.48 -14.34
CA THR A 203 4.64 19.38 -14.60
C THR A 203 3.87 18.26 -15.29
N ILE A 204 4.32 17.88 -16.49
CA ILE A 204 3.71 16.88 -17.35
C ILE A 204 4.67 15.72 -17.56
N VAL A 205 4.17 14.50 -17.40
CA VAL A 205 4.84 13.27 -17.84
C VAL A 205 3.87 12.49 -18.70
N GLU A 206 4.27 12.19 -19.92
CA GLU A 206 3.47 11.39 -20.85
C GLU A 206 4.10 9.99 -20.98
N GLY A 207 3.30 8.97 -20.71
CA GLY A 207 3.61 7.57 -20.96
C GLY A 207 2.95 7.06 -22.24
N PRO A 208 3.10 5.76 -22.54
CA PRO A 208 2.43 5.19 -23.71
C PRO A 208 0.92 5.05 -23.57
N GLU A 209 0.43 4.82 -22.34
CA GLU A 209 -0.97 4.49 -22.04
C GLU A 209 -1.71 5.61 -21.29
N GLY A 210 -1.01 6.68 -20.89
CA GLY A 210 -1.59 7.78 -20.13
C GLY A 210 -0.67 9.00 -20.06
N CYS A 211 -1.19 10.08 -19.50
CA CYS A 211 -0.44 11.32 -19.29
C CYS A 211 -0.83 11.92 -17.93
N GLY A 212 0.18 12.21 -17.11
CA GLY A 212 0.01 12.80 -15.80
C GLY A 212 0.30 14.29 -15.82
N ALA A 213 -0.56 15.07 -15.14
CA ALA A 213 -0.41 16.50 -14.96
C ALA A 213 -0.48 16.88 -13.48
N VAL A 214 0.58 17.52 -12.98
CA VAL A 214 0.70 17.94 -11.58
C VAL A 214 1.06 19.42 -11.52
N PRO A 215 0.45 20.22 -10.62
CA PRO A 215 0.87 21.60 -10.44
C PRO A 215 2.36 21.67 -10.06
N THR A 216 3.12 22.52 -10.74
CA THR A 216 4.52 22.77 -10.41
C THR A 216 4.59 23.53 -9.08
N PRO A 217 5.39 23.06 -8.09
CA PRO A 217 5.58 23.78 -6.84
C PRO A 217 6.12 25.21 -7.03
N GLY A 218 5.63 26.15 -6.22
CA GLY A 218 5.99 27.56 -6.32
C GLY A 218 7.48 27.83 -6.10
N GLN A 219 8.05 28.75 -6.88
CA GLN A 219 9.45 29.21 -6.82
C GLN A 219 9.68 30.17 -5.63
N GLU A 220 9.22 29.86 -4.42
CA GLU A 220 9.53 30.68 -3.25
C GLU A 220 10.82 30.19 -2.57
N GLY A 221 11.93 30.89 -2.87
CA GLY A 221 13.05 30.98 -1.95
C GLY A 221 14.23 30.02 -2.13
N ASN A 222 14.27 29.17 -3.17
CA ASN A 222 15.47 28.38 -3.46
C ASN A 222 15.80 28.38 -4.96
N ALA A 223 16.71 29.27 -5.35
CA ALA A 223 17.36 29.25 -6.66
C ALA A 223 18.28 28.01 -6.74
N GLY A 224 17.73 26.87 -7.15
CA GLY A 224 18.49 25.61 -7.17
C GLY A 224 18.08 24.59 -8.24
N THR A 225 16.81 24.51 -8.63
CA THR A 225 16.35 23.50 -9.60
C THR A 225 15.52 24.17 -10.68
N SER A 226 16.22 24.62 -11.72
CA SER A 226 15.62 25.19 -12.93
C SER A 226 14.94 24.07 -13.77
N PRO A 227 13.93 24.41 -14.59
CA PRO A 227 13.34 23.57 -15.66
C PRO A 227 14.34 22.79 -16.55
N SER A 228 15.63 23.16 -16.51
CA SER A 228 16.73 22.53 -17.26
C SER A 228 16.98 21.05 -16.94
N ASN A 229 16.45 20.48 -15.86
CA ASN A 229 16.62 19.06 -15.53
C ASN A 229 15.66 18.11 -16.28
N ALA A 230 14.58 18.61 -16.90
CA ALA A 230 13.62 17.76 -17.61
C ALA A 230 14.18 17.16 -18.91
N ALA A 231 15.18 17.82 -19.53
CA ALA A 231 15.76 17.40 -20.81
C ALA A 231 16.41 16.01 -20.77
N GLY A 232 16.83 15.53 -19.59
CA GLY A 232 17.39 14.18 -19.40
C GLY A 232 16.38 13.12 -18.94
N LEU A 233 15.10 13.47 -18.77
CA LEU A 233 14.09 12.56 -18.20
C LEU A 233 13.25 11.85 -19.26
N THR A 234 13.09 12.45 -20.43
CA THR A 234 12.40 11.82 -21.57
C THR A 234 13.13 10.56 -22.00
N GLY A 235 12.38 9.48 -22.24
CA GLY A 235 12.89 8.16 -22.60
C GLY A 235 13.24 7.25 -21.43
N ARG A 236 13.31 7.77 -20.19
CA ARG A 236 13.52 6.94 -18.98
C ARG A 236 12.28 6.12 -18.64
N PRO A 237 12.42 4.96 -17.97
CA PRO A 237 11.28 4.19 -17.46
C PRO A 237 10.41 5.02 -16.52
N LEU A 238 9.09 4.90 -16.64
CA LEU A 238 8.13 5.57 -15.76
C LEU A 238 8.32 5.17 -14.29
N SER A 239 8.68 3.92 -14.02
CA SER A 239 9.01 3.44 -12.66
C SER A 239 10.20 4.20 -12.05
N GLU A 240 11.23 4.50 -12.85
CA GLU A 240 12.39 5.26 -12.42
C GLU A 240 12.02 6.71 -12.11
N LEU A 241 11.19 7.34 -12.96
CA LEU A 241 10.66 8.68 -12.70
C LEU A 241 9.72 8.69 -11.49
N ALA A 242 8.84 7.69 -11.35
CA ALA A 242 7.91 7.57 -10.22
C ALA A 242 8.64 7.53 -8.88
N ARG A 243 9.83 6.91 -8.79
CA ARG A 243 10.66 6.92 -7.57
C ARG A 243 11.06 8.32 -7.11
N MET A 244 11.05 9.31 -8.00
CA MET A 244 11.29 10.71 -7.63
C MET A 244 10.19 11.26 -6.69
N LEU A 245 9.01 10.64 -6.65
CA LEU A 245 7.94 10.93 -5.69
C LEU A 245 8.39 10.73 -4.24
N LEU A 246 9.45 9.96 -3.99
CA LEU A 246 9.99 9.76 -2.65
C LEU A 246 11.00 10.84 -2.22
N SER A 247 11.30 11.81 -3.09
CA SER A 247 12.27 12.87 -2.82
C SER A 247 11.65 14.01 -2.03
N TRP A 248 12.39 14.54 -1.04
CA TRP A 248 11.99 15.77 -0.35
C TRP A 248 12.17 17.04 -1.20
N ASP A 249 12.74 16.96 -2.41
CA ASP A 249 12.72 18.06 -3.36
C ASP A 249 11.33 18.14 -4.02
N PRO A 250 10.57 19.24 -3.85
CA PRO A 250 9.21 19.32 -4.37
C PRO A 250 9.12 19.18 -5.90
N PHE A 251 10.13 19.63 -6.65
CA PHE A 251 10.13 19.51 -8.11
C PHE A 251 10.34 18.06 -8.55
N GLU A 252 11.28 17.36 -7.91
CA GLU A 252 11.46 15.92 -8.13
C GLU A 252 10.19 15.14 -7.76
N ALA A 253 9.57 15.47 -6.63
CA ALA A 253 8.32 14.84 -6.19
C ALA A 253 7.17 15.11 -7.17
N ALA A 254 7.05 16.31 -7.72
CA ALA A 254 6.05 16.65 -8.72
C ALA A 254 6.23 15.86 -10.03
N VAL A 255 7.48 15.71 -10.51
CA VAL A 255 7.80 14.85 -11.65
C VAL A 255 7.44 13.39 -11.35
N GLY A 256 7.78 12.90 -10.16
CA GLY A 256 7.43 11.54 -9.75
C GLY A 256 5.93 11.29 -9.67
N LEU A 257 5.17 12.23 -9.12
CA LEU A 257 3.71 12.14 -9.11
C LEU A 257 3.11 12.19 -10.52
N ALA A 258 3.66 13.03 -11.41
CA ALA A 258 3.23 13.06 -12.81
C ALA A 258 3.52 11.72 -13.51
N ALA A 259 4.65 11.07 -13.24
CA ALA A 259 4.96 9.74 -13.76
C ALA A 259 4.02 8.65 -13.20
N VAL A 260 3.69 8.72 -11.91
CA VAL A 260 2.67 7.86 -11.29
C VAL A 260 1.32 8.01 -12.00
N ASN A 261 0.89 9.25 -12.25
CA ASN A 261 -0.37 9.52 -12.96
C ASN A 261 -0.32 9.11 -14.44
N ALA A 262 0.84 9.24 -15.11
CA ALA A 262 1.01 8.76 -16.48
C ALA A 262 0.79 7.24 -16.62
N HIS A 263 1.01 6.49 -15.54
CA HIS A 263 0.77 5.06 -15.47
C HIS A 263 -0.67 4.72 -15.04
N TYR A 264 -1.18 5.35 -13.97
CA TYR A 264 -2.49 5.01 -13.42
C TYR A 264 -3.65 5.70 -14.14
N ASN A 265 -3.49 6.96 -14.56
CA ASN A 265 -4.54 7.74 -15.21
C ASN A 265 -4.52 7.45 -16.72
N ARG A 266 -4.80 6.20 -17.06
CA ARG A 266 -4.73 5.71 -18.45
C ARG A 266 -5.84 6.32 -19.31
N TYR A 267 -5.55 6.47 -20.60
CA TYR A 267 -6.51 6.98 -21.59
C TYR A 267 -7.77 6.11 -21.73
N ASP A 268 -7.66 4.82 -21.43
CA ASP A 268 -8.73 3.84 -21.53
C ASP A 268 -9.50 3.62 -20.23
N LEU A 269 -9.20 4.36 -19.16
CA LEU A 269 -10.06 4.35 -17.99
C LEU A 269 -11.44 4.88 -18.39
N GLU A 270 -12.49 4.21 -17.94
CA GLU A 270 -13.89 4.62 -18.09
C GLU A 270 -14.46 5.05 -16.74
N GLU A 271 -15.57 5.79 -16.75
CA GLU A 271 -16.31 6.09 -15.53
C GLU A 271 -16.89 4.82 -14.89
N SER A 272 -16.70 4.66 -13.58
CA SER A 272 -17.55 3.75 -12.81
C SER A 272 -18.91 4.45 -12.60
N THR A 273 -19.92 4.05 -13.36
CA THR A 273 -21.33 4.49 -13.29
C THR A 273 -21.88 4.40 -11.84
N GLU A 274 -22.66 5.35 -11.31
CA GLU A 274 -23.98 5.75 -11.80
C GLU A 274 -24.16 7.21 -12.26
N SER A 275 -25.09 7.33 -13.21
CA SER A 275 -25.60 8.48 -13.94
C SER A 275 -26.10 9.66 -13.09
N ASP A 276 -25.47 10.83 -13.27
CA ASP A 276 -26.09 12.17 -13.46
C ASP A 276 -25.04 13.29 -13.31
N LEU A 277 -23.90 13.18 -14.01
CA LEU A 277 -22.98 14.30 -14.16
C LEU A 277 -23.17 14.91 -15.55
N GLY A 278 -24.26 15.67 -15.69
CA GLY A 278 -24.55 16.48 -16.87
C GLY A 278 -23.37 17.36 -17.26
N GLY A 279 -23.25 17.68 -18.54
CA GLY A 279 -22.08 18.37 -19.10
C GLY A 279 -21.70 19.66 -18.36
N PHE A 280 -20.48 19.69 -17.84
CA PHE A 280 -19.85 20.88 -17.28
C PHE A 280 -18.42 21.04 -17.83
N GLU A 281 -18.10 22.25 -18.27
CA GLU A 281 -16.74 22.63 -18.63
C GLU A 281 -15.85 22.73 -17.37
N ALA A 282 -14.64 22.18 -17.47
CA ALA A 282 -13.74 21.89 -16.35
C ALA A 282 -13.19 23.12 -15.61
N CYS A 283 -13.06 23.03 -14.27
CA CYS A 283 -12.10 23.75 -13.44
C CYS A 283 -12.06 23.14 -12.04
N GLY A 284 -11.01 23.38 -11.24
CA GLY A 284 -10.79 22.78 -9.91
C GLY A 284 -11.96 22.86 -8.93
N GLU A 285 -12.87 23.83 -9.07
CA GLU A 285 -14.12 23.90 -8.30
C GLU A 285 -15.07 22.72 -8.58
N LEU A 286 -15.13 22.21 -9.81
CA LEU A 286 -16.00 21.08 -10.20
C LEU A 286 -15.43 19.71 -9.81
N LEU A 287 -14.10 19.52 -9.79
CA LEU A 287 -13.49 18.28 -9.27
C LEU A 287 -13.73 18.15 -7.77
N VAL A 288 -13.61 19.29 -7.08
CA VAL A 288 -13.93 19.44 -5.66
C VAL A 288 -15.43 19.26 -5.45
N GLU A 289 -16.30 19.86 -6.26
CA GLU A 289 -17.75 19.65 -6.17
C GLU A 289 -18.17 18.20 -6.47
N ALA A 290 -17.61 17.55 -7.50
CA ALA A 290 -17.91 16.16 -7.81
C ALA A 290 -17.45 15.23 -6.68
N ALA A 291 -16.26 15.48 -6.14
CA ALA A 291 -15.79 14.82 -4.93
C ALA A 291 -16.75 15.07 -3.76
N TRP A 292 -17.19 16.32 -3.52
CA TRP A 292 -18.16 16.68 -2.48
C TRP A 292 -19.55 16.09 -2.67
N ARG A 293 -19.99 15.82 -3.91
CA ARG A 293 -21.30 15.22 -4.19
C ARG A 293 -21.31 13.71 -3.95
N LEU A 294 -20.17 13.07 -4.18
CA LEU A 294 -19.97 11.63 -3.95
C LEU A 294 -19.56 11.34 -2.52
N ALA A 295 -18.82 12.26 -1.92
CA ALA A 295 -18.60 12.32 -0.50
C ALA A 295 -19.92 12.59 0.24
N ASP A 296 -20.25 11.79 1.24
CA ASP A 296 -21.22 12.23 2.24
C ASP A 296 -20.72 13.53 2.92
N LYS A 297 -21.63 14.31 3.53
CA LYS A 297 -21.29 15.58 4.21
C LYS A 297 -20.30 15.41 5.38
N GLU A 298 -19.96 14.18 5.73
CA GLU A 298 -18.99 13.82 6.77
C GLU A 298 -17.58 13.50 6.23
N GLU A 299 -17.35 13.51 4.91
CA GLU A 299 -16.02 13.22 4.38
C GLU A 299 -15.08 14.44 4.40
N THR A 300 -13.80 14.20 4.67
CA THR A 300 -12.76 15.22 4.60
C THR A 300 -12.17 15.27 3.20
N LEU A 301 -12.31 16.42 2.53
CA LEU A 301 -11.67 16.68 1.25
C LEU A 301 -10.19 17.03 1.43
N ILE A 302 -9.32 16.31 0.73
CA ILE A 302 -7.88 16.55 0.71
C ILE A 302 -7.43 16.80 -0.75
N GLU A 303 -6.70 17.89 -0.96
CA GLU A 303 -6.15 18.20 -2.28
C GLU A 303 -4.94 17.31 -2.61
N ALA A 304 -4.88 16.80 -3.83
CA ALA A 304 -3.82 15.91 -4.32
C ALA A 304 -2.41 16.51 -4.24
N ARG A 305 -2.27 17.84 -4.16
CA ARG A 305 -0.95 18.48 -3.92
C ARG A 305 -0.28 18.02 -2.62
N ARG A 306 -1.03 17.47 -1.66
CA ARG A 306 -0.50 16.86 -0.43
C ARG A 306 0.35 15.61 -0.69
N LEU A 307 0.29 15.06 -1.90
CA LEU A 307 1.22 14.01 -2.33
C LEU A 307 2.63 14.57 -2.55
N VAL A 308 2.75 15.77 -3.12
CA VAL A 308 4.04 16.42 -3.44
C VAL A 308 4.77 16.89 -2.18
N ASP A 309 4.04 17.46 -1.21
CA ASP A 309 4.63 17.91 0.07
C ASP A 309 4.78 16.80 1.13
N HIS A 310 4.38 15.57 0.78
CA HIS A 310 4.41 14.38 1.65
C HIS A 310 3.51 14.46 2.90
N GLY A 311 2.55 15.39 2.93
CA GLY A 311 1.64 15.60 4.06
C GLY A 311 0.47 14.62 4.12
N LEU A 312 0.15 13.91 3.04
CA LEU A 312 -1.03 13.04 2.98
C LEU A 312 -1.05 11.95 4.07
N PRO A 313 0.02 11.19 4.35
CA PRO A 313 -0.02 10.16 5.38
C PRO A 313 -0.31 10.68 6.78
N THR A 314 0.21 11.85 7.13
CA THR A 314 -0.03 12.47 8.44
C THR A 314 -1.49 12.88 8.58
N LEU A 315 -2.11 13.37 7.50
CA LEU A 315 -3.55 13.67 7.48
C LEU A 315 -4.37 12.39 7.64
N LEU A 316 -4.08 11.35 6.85
CA LEU A 316 -4.78 10.06 6.90
C LEU A 316 -4.63 9.33 8.24
N ALA A 317 -3.50 9.53 8.93
CA ALA A 317 -3.26 8.94 10.26
C ALA A 317 -3.95 9.71 11.41
N ALA A 318 -4.55 10.88 11.13
CA ALA A 318 -5.22 11.67 12.15
C ALA A 318 -6.44 10.93 12.71
N LYS A 319 -6.56 10.89 14.05
CA LYS A 319 -7.72 10.27 14.70
C LYS A 319 -9.00 11.03 14.39
N GLY A 320 -10.08 10.30 14.15
CA GLY A 320 -11.40 10.87 13.89
C GLY A 320 -11.53 11.51 12.51
N LEU A 321 -10.55 11.32 11.63
CA LEU A 321 -10.74 11.57 10.21
C LEU A 321 -11.85 10.64 9.73
N GLY A 322 -12.94 11.21 9.23
CA GLY A 322 -14.02 10.45 8.62
C GLY A 322 -13.56 9.78 7.33
N SER A 323 -14.51 9.50 6.45
CA SER A 323 -14.17 9.13 5.08
C SER A 323 -13.38 10.24 4.39
N VAL A 324 -12.52 9.91 3.41
CA VAL A 324 -11.65 10.89 2.75
C VAL A 324 -11.88 10.90 1.24
N ALA A 325 -12.01 12.10 0.68
CA ALA A 325 -11.98 12.33 -0.75
C ALA A 325 -10.65 13.00 -1.15
N LEU A 326 -9.87 12.35 -2.00
CA LEU A 326 -8.64 12.92 -2.57
C LEU A 326 -8.95 13.54 -3.94
N ALA A 327 -8.75 14.84 -4.08
CA ALA A 327 -9.19 15.58 -5.27
C ALA A 327 -8.11 16.44 -5.92
N GLY A 328 -8.12 16.49 -7.24
CA GLY A 328 -7.33 17.42 -8.06
C GLY A 328 -6.62 16.75 -9.24
N PRO A 329 -6.03 17.54 -10.16
CA PRO A 329 -5.33 17.03 -11.34
C PRO A 329 -4.22 16.01 -11.02
N GLY A 330 -3.58 16.17 -9.86
CA GLY A 330 -2.53 15.30 -9.37
C GLY A 330 -2.99 13.98 -8.74
N THR A 331 -4.29 13.69 -8.66
CA THR A 331 -4.80 12.45 -8.04
C THR A 331 -4.46 11.22 -8.89
N PRO A 332 -3.75 10.21 -8.35
CA PRO A 332 -3.61 8.91 -9.00
C PRO A 332 -4.93 8.14 -8.97
N LEU A 333 -5.43 7.74 -10.14
CA LEU A 333 -6.71 7.05 -10.29
C LEU A 333 -6.51 5.53 -10.19
N THR A 334 -6.23 5.06 -8.96
CA THR A 334 -5.92 3.65 -8.70
C THR A 334 -6.60 3.12 -7.43
N PRO A 335 -7.22 1.92 -7.46
CA PRO A 335 -7.84 1.32 -6.27
C PRO A 335 -6.89 1.07 -5.10
N ARG A 336 -5.57 1.08 -5.34
CA ARG A 336 -4.55 0.91 -4.28
C ARG A 336 -4.72 1.88 -3.12
N LEU A 337 -5.21 3.09 -3.40
CA LEU A 337 -5.39 4.15 -2.42
C LEU A 337 -6.54 3.89 -1.43
N PHE A 338 -7.50 3.05 -1.80
CA PHE A 338 -8.67 2.80 -0.95
C PHE A 338 -8.34 2.05 0.34
N THR A 339 -7.31 1.21 0.34
CA THR A 339 -6.87 0.50 1.55
C THR A 339 -6.19 1.40 2.58
N TYR A 340 -5.92 2.66 2.25
CA TYR A 340 -5.35 3.66 3.16
C TYR A 340 -6.40 4.61 3.75
N GLY A 341 -7.69 4.26 3.67
CA GLY A 341 -8.79 5.05 4.24
C GLY A 341 -9.31 6.16 3.34
N ILE A 342 -8.89 6.19 2.07
CA ILE A 342 -9.48 7.05 1.04
C ILE A 342 -10.72 6.35 0.49
N ALA A 343 -11.83 7.05 0.33
CA ALA A 343 -13.07 6.50 -0.21
C ALA A 343 -13.35 6.97 -1.63
N VAL A 344 -12.92 8.20 -1.96
CA VAL A 344 -13.17 8.84 -3.25
C VAL A 344 -11.86 9.38 -3.83
N LEU A 345 -11.62 9.11 -5.12
CA LEU A 345 -10.51 9.63 -5.90
C LEU A 345 -11.09 10.46 -7.05
N SER A 346 -10.92 11.78 -7.01
CA SER A 346 -11.36 12.70 -8.05
C SER A 346 -10.14 13.28 -8.76
N GLY A 347 -9.97 12.94 -10.03
CA GLY A 347 -8.78 13.28 -10.81
C GLY A 347 -9.11 13.63 -12.27
N LEU A 348 -8.07 13.62 -13.10
CA LEU A 348 -8.17 13.90 -14.53
C LEU A 348 -7.54 12.78 -15.35
N VAL A 349 -8.14 12.52 -16.51
CA VAL A 349 -7.53 11.77 -17.62
C VAL A 349 -7.27 12.76 -18.75
N ILE A 350 -6.00 12.96 -19.11
CA ILE A 350 -5.60 13.88 -20.19
C ILE A 350 -5.98 13.25 -21.55
N GLU A 351 -6.76 13.95 -22.37
CA GLU A 351 -7.20 13.48 -23.70
C GLU A 351 -6.40 14.11 -24.84
N ASP A 352 -5.84 15.31 -24.60
CA ASP A 352 -4.94 16.01 -25.53
C ASP A 352 -3.56 16.24 -24.88
N PRO A 353 -2.67 15.23 -24.88
CA PRO A 353 -1.33 15.36 -24.31
C PRO A 353 -0.49 16.45 -24.99
N GLN A 354 -0.73 16.72 -26.28
CA GLN A 354 0.01 17.74 -27.02
C GLN A 354 -0.37 19.15 -26.55
N GLY A 355 -1.66 19.45 -26.43
CA GLY A 355 -2.11 20.73 -25.89
C GLY A 355 -1.70 20.92 -24.43
N ALA A 356 -1.81 19.88 -23.60
CA ALA A 356 -1.33 19.91 -22.22
C ALA A 356 0.18 20.20 -22.12
N ALA A 357 0.98 19.62 -23.02
CA ALA A 357 2.42 19.88 -23.10
C ALA A 357 2.74 21.31 -23.52
N VAL A 358 2.02 21.86 -24.49
CA VAL A 358 2.17 23.27 -24.92
C VAL A 358 1.82 24.21 -23.77
N LEU A 359 0.71 23.96 -23.07
CA LEU A 359 0.30 24.72 -21.90
C LEU A 359 1.39 24.74 -20.82
N ALA A 360 1.95 23.57 -20.50
CA ALA A 360 3.03 23.46 -19.53
C ALA A 360 4.30 24.22 -19.98
N ALA A 361 4.65 24.16 -21.26
CA ALA A 361 5.84 24.82 -21.78
C ALA A 361 5.72 26.36 -21.86
N CYS A 362 4.54 26.88 -22.24
CA CYS A 362 4.30 28.31 -22.42
C CYS A 362 4.17 29.08 -21.09
N GLY A 363 3.87 28.36 -19.99
CA GLY A 363 3.77 28.95 -18.67
C GLY A 363 2.57 29.87 -18.47
N GLU A 364 1.56 29.75 -19.33
CA GLU A 364 0.29 30.42 -19.13
C GLU A 364 -0.43 29.81 -17.91
N GLU A 365 -1.13 30.63 -17.13
CA GLU A 365 -2.09 30.17 -16.10
C GLU A 365 -3.34 29.52 -16.75
N GLY A 366 -3.15 28.78 -17.83
CA GLY A 366 -4.21 28.08 -18.53
C GLY A 366 -4.69 26.87 -17.74
N ASN A 367 -5.96 26.56 -17.96
CA ASN A 367 -6.67 25.49 -17.29
C ASN A 367 -6.37 24.14 -17.97
N ILE A 368 -5.64 23.27 -17.26
CA ILE A 368 -5.31 21.92 -17.73
C ILE A 368 -6.55 21.08 -18.07
N GLY A 369 -7.70 21.39 -17.44
CA GLY A 369 -8.97 20.72 -17.67
C GLY A 369 -9.53 20.92 -19.09
N ARG A 370 -9.02 21.86 -19.89
CA ARG A 370 -9.42 21.99 -21.31
C ARG A 370 -8.87 20.87 -22.20
N HIS A 371 -7.83 20.17 -21.72
CA HIS A 371 -7.15 19.09 -22.44
C HIS A 371 -7.43 17.72 -21.79
N ALA A 372 -8.40 17.65 -20.89
CA ALA A 372 -8.63 16.49 -20.03
C ALA A 372 -10.12 16.32 -19.73
N ARG A 373 -10.53 15.09 -19.44
CA ARG A 373 -11.83 14.82 -18.83
C ARG A 373 -11.69 14.54 -17.33
N PRO A 374 -12.64 15.00 -16.49
CA PRO A 374 -12.70 14.56 -15.10
C PRO A 374 -13.02 13.06 -15.03
N LEU A 375 -12.50 12.40 -13.99
CA LEU A 375 -12.85 11.03 -13.65
C LEU A 375 -12.88 10.87 -12.13
N VAL A 376 -13.90 10.18 -11.63
CA VAL A 376 -14.01 9.82 -10.22
C VAL A 376 -14.05 8.30 -10.06
N LEU A 377 -13.29 7.79 -9.09
CA LEU A 377 -13.36 6.41 -8.61
C LEU A 377 -13.81 6.44 -7.15
N ALA A 378 -14.75 5.59 -6.78
CA ALA A 378 -15.23 5.50 -5.40
C ALA A 378 -15.46 4.05 -4.97
N VAL A 379 -15.27 3.77 -3.68
CA VAL A 379 -15.69 2.50 -3.10
C VAL A 379 -17.18 2.58 -2.80
N LEU A 380 -17.98 1.73 -3.45
CA LEU A 380 -19.40 1.59 -3.14
C LEU A 380 -19.55 0.97 -1.75
N ARG A 381 -20.04 1.74 -0.79
CA ARG A 381 -20.41 1.19 0.53
C ARG A 381 -21.76 0.49 0.41
N SER A 382 -21.89 -0.71 0.98
CA SER A 382 -23.20 -1.34 1.13
C SER A 382 -24.04 -0.49 2.11
N PRO A 383 -25.35 -0.28 1.88
CA PRO A 383 -26.24 0.38 2.85
C PRO A 383 -26.24 -0.26 4.24
N GLU A 384 -25.75 -1.50 4.37
CA GLU A 384 -25.63 -2.21 5.65
C GLU A 384 -24.45 -1.73 6.51
N ASP A 385 -23.43 -1.09 5.92
CA ASP A 385 -22.25 -0.57 6.62
C ASP A 385 -22.48 0.79 7.33
N GLN A 386 -23.70 1.35 7.23
CA GLN A 386 -24.09 2.63 7.85
C GLN A 386 -24.88 2.47 9.15
N ARG A 387 -24.98 1.27 9.73
CA ARG A 387 -25.80 1.00 10.93
C ARG A 387 -25.02 0.74 12.22
#